data_AF-A0A1I0N8V9-F1
#
_entry.id   AF-A0A1I0N8V9-F1
#
_cell.length_a   1.000
_cell.length_b   1.000
_cell.length_c   1.000
_cell.angle_alpha   90.00
_cell.angle_beta   90.00
_cell.angle_gamma   90.00
#
_symmetry.space_group_name_H-M   'P 1'
#
loop_
_entity.id
_entity.type
_entity.pdbx_description
1 polymer ?
#
loop_
_entity_poly.entity_id
_entity_poly.type
_entity_poly.pdbx_seq_one_letter_code
_entity_poly.pdbx_strand_id
1 'polypeptide(L)'
;MSAIIMKAGQFVNNKHVTMLRNNYQENRWKANSERLGKMDSLSIWYSLEELKQYIETAEAAGADGIRLYFGVYPSSLPENILLEGRQTVVFVATQQKTSETGKTENKDLYVSTPKGPEVIAFNWALPCPPGCIGQGTTTQQQIVQKEAITI
;
A
#
# COMPACT_ATOMS: atom_id res chain seq x y z
N MET A 1 -35.71 0.76 -10.47
CA MET A 1 -34.28 0.98 -10.18
C MET A 1 -33.80 -0.22 -9.39
N SER A 2 -32.92 -1.05 -9.96
CA SER A 2 -32.37 -2.22 -9.28
C SER A 2 -31.37 -1.76 -8.22
N ALA A 3 -31.46 -2.30 -7.01
CA ALA A 3 -30.54 -1.96 -5.93
C ALA A 3 -29.12 -2.44 -6.28
N ILE A 4 -28.15 -1.52 -6.26
CA ILE A 4 -26.73 -1.87 -6.29
C ILE A 4 -26.43 -2.61 -4.99
N ILE A 5 -26.27 -3.94 -5.05
CA ILE A 5 -25.84 -4.73 -3.90
C ILE A 5 -24.35 -4.45 -3.69
N MET A 6 -24.05 -3.36 -2.99
CA MET A 6 -22.74 -3.14 -2.38
C MET A 6 -22.59 -4.20 -1.28
N LYS A 7 -21.87 -5.29 -1.55
CA LYS A 7 -21.36 -6.15 -0.47
C LYS A 7 -20.31 -5.35 0.31
N ALA A 8 -20.76 -4.47 1.19
CA ALA A 8 -19.88 -3.74 2.08
C ALA A 8 -19.15 -4.75 2.99
N GLY A 9 -17.84 -4.59 3.15
CA GLY A 9 -17.06 -5.36 4.12
C GLY A 9 -17.61 -5.18 5.55
N GLN A 10 -17.26 -6.11 6.44
CA GLN A 10 -17.67 -6.06 7.86
C GLN A 10 -16.53 -5.52 8.73
N PHE A 11 -16.86 -4.69 9.72
CA PHE A 11 -15.91 -4.35 10.78
C PHE A 11 -15.55 -5.60 11.60
N VAL A 12 -14.28 -5.75 11.93
CA VAL A 12 -13.76 -6.90 12.70
C VAL A 12 -13.42 -6.47 14.13
N ASN A 13 -13.44 -7.43 15.07
CA ASN A 13 -13.13 -7.16 16.47
C ASN A 13 -11.62 -7.27 16.79
N ASN A 14 -11.25 -6.85 18.00
CA ASN A 14 -9.86 -6.87 18.47
C ASN A 14 -9.25 -8.28 18.48
N LYS A 15 -10.01 -9.32 18.85
CA LYS A 15 -9.54 -10.72 18.87
C LYS A 15 -9.11 -11.17 17.49
N HIS A 16 -9.89 -10.86 16.46
CA HIS A 16 -9.57 -11.19 15.08
C HIS A 16 -8.28 -10.47 14.63
N VAL A 17 -8.18 -9.16 14.90
CA VAL A 17 -6.98 -8.37 14.57
C VAL A 17 -5.72 -8.93 15.25
N THR A 18 -5.79 -9.22 16.55
CA THR A 18 -4.65 -9.78 17.30
C THR A 18 -4.22 -11.13 16.73
N MET A 19 -5.18 -12.01 16.41
CA MET A 19 -4.86 -13.32 15.83
C MET A 19 -4.14 -13.19 14.49
N LEU A 20 -4.61 -12.34 13.59
CA LEU A 20 -3.96 -12.12 12.29
C LEU A 20 -2.55 -11.55 12.44
N ARG A 21 -2.36 -10.57 13.33
CA ARG A 21 -1.04 -9.96 13.59
C ARG A 21 -0.05 -10.98 14.13
N ASN A 22 -0.45 -11.77 15.13
CA ASN A 22 0.41 -12.80 15.71
C ASN A 22 0.76 -13.88 14.68
N ASN A 23 -0.23 -14.36 13.92
CA ASN A 23 0.01 -15.35 12.88
C ASN A 23 0.98 -14.81 11.82
N TYR A 24 0.84 -13.55 11.41
CA TYR A 24 1.78 -12.95 10.46
C TYR A 24 3.19 -12.87 11.03
N GLN A 25 3.32 -12.44 12.29
CA GLN A 25 4.59 -12.31 12.96
C GLN A 25 5.33 -13.65 13.04
N GLU A 26 4.63 -14.70 13.48
CA GLU A 26 5.18 -16.04 13.67
C GLU A 26 5.49 -16.75 12.35
N ASN A 27 4.59 -16.68 11.37
CA ASN A 27 4.69 -17.50 10.16
C ASN A 27 5.43 -16.82 9.00
N ARG A 28 5.68 -15.52 9.06
CA ARG A 28 6.28 -14.76 7.94
C ARG A 28 7.34 -13.78 8.39
N TRP A 29 6.99 -12.86 9.30
CA TRP A 29 7.86 -11.74 9.63
C TRP A 29 9.19 -12.16 10.27
N LYS A 30 9.19 -13.15 11.19
CA LYS A 30 10.43 -13.63 11.84
C LYS A 30 11.43 -14.17 10.82
N ALA A 31 11.00 -15.15 10.00
CA ALA A 31 11.84 -15.74 8.96
C ALA A 31 12.30 -14.69 7.92
N ASN A 32 11.44 -13.74 7.54
CA ASN A 32 11.82 -12.65 6.65
C ASN A 32 12.90 -11.75 7.27
N SER A 33 12.76 -11.40 8.54
CA SER A 33 13.70 -10.54 9.26
C SER A 33 15.07 -11.22 9.42
N GLU A 34 15.09 -12.51 9.76
CA GLU A 34 16.32 -13.30 9.82
C GLU A 34 17.02 -13.37 8.47
N ARG A 35 16.28 -13.66 7.40
CA ARG A 35 16.81 -13.71 6.03
C ARG A 35 17.34 -12.35 5.55
N LEU A 36 16.67 -11.25 5.94
CA LEU A 36 17.05 -9.90 5.57
C LEU A 36 18.25 -9.38 6.40
N GLY A 37 18.60 -10.04 7.52
CA GLY A 37 19.66 -9.60 8.43
C GLY A 37 19.30 -8.34 9.24
N LYS A 38 18.05 -7.88 9.15
CA LYS A 38 17.47 -6.75 9.88
C LYS A 38 15.97 -7.00 10.04
N MET A 39 15.35 -6.37 11.05
CA MET A 39 13.90 -6.43 11.21
C MET A 39 13.22 -6.08 9.88
N ASP A 40 12.27 -6.87 9.42
CA ASP A 40 11.43 -6.55 8.25
C ASP A 40 10.32 -5.56 8.68
N SER A 41 9.56 -4.97 7.74
CA SER A 41 8.37 -4.18 8.09
C SER A 41 7.28 -5.11 8.64
N LEU A 42 6.72 -4.81 9.82
CA LEU A 42 5.64 -5.60 10.43
C LEU A 42 4.26 -5.00 10.15
N SER A 43 4.21 -3.68 9.94
CA SER A 43 3.01 -2.93 9.63
C SER A 43 3.34 -1.71 8.80
N ILE A 44 2.34 -1.15 8.14
CA ILE A 44 2.44 0.06 7.34
C ILE A 44 1.37 1.02 7.83
N TRP A 45 1.75 2.25 8.17
CA TRP A 45 0.82 3.31 8.54
C TRP A 45 0.64 4.29 7.38
N TYR A 46 -0.61 4.67 7.15
CA TYR A 46 -1.00 5.72 6.21
C TYR A 46 -1.76 6.78 6.97
N SER A 47 -1.56 8.06 6.61
CA SER A 47 -2.47 9.08 7.10
C SER A 47 -3.85 8.87 6.49
N LEU A 48 -4.90 9.21 7.23
CA LEU A 48 -6.26 9.16 6.71
C LEU A 48 -6.46 10.17 5.57
N GLU A 49 -5.75 11.29 5.60
CA GLU A 49 -5.85 12.36 4.61
C GLU A 49 -5.27 11.94 3.27
N GLU A 50 -4.03 11.46 3.24
CA GLU A 50 -3.40 10.99 1.99
C GLU A 50 -4.15 9.80 1.40
N LEU A 51 -4.64 8.88 2.25
CA LEU A 51 -5.41 7.74 1.78
C LEU A 51 -6.76 8.18 1.18
N LYS A 52 -7.44 9.17 1.77
CA LYS A 52 -8.65 9.76 1.19
C LYS A 52 -8.37 10.42 -0.16
N GLN A 53 -7.31 11.22 -0.24
CA GLN A 53 -6.92 11.87 -1.49
C GLN A 53 -6.63 10.85 -2.60
N TYR A 54 -5.95 9.76 -2.27
CA TYR A 54 -5.74 8.65 -3.23
C TYR A 54 -7.07 8.01 -3.68
N ILE A 55 -7.98 7.73 -2.75
CA ILE A 55 -9.31 7.16 -3.07
C ILE A 55 -10.10 8.10 -3.98
N GLU A 56 -10.17 9.39 -3.64
CA GLU A 56 -10.85 10.41 -4.44
C GLU A 56 -10.25 10.51 -5.85
N THR A 57 -8.92 10.45 -5.97
CA THR A 57 -8.22 10.44 -7.26
C THR A 57 -8.56 9.20 -8.08
N ALA A 58 -8.59 8.02 -7.45
CA ALA A 58 -8.94 6.77 -8.12
C ALA A 58 -10.40 6.76 -8.60
N GLU A 59 -11.34 7.22 -7.76
CA GLU A 59 -12.76 7.33 -8.09
C GLU A 59 -12.99 8.30 -9.25
N ALA A 60 -12.33 9.46 -9.25
CA ALA A 60 -12.41 10.44 -10.34
C ALA A 60 -11.94 9.88 -11.69
N ALA A 61 -11.04 8.88 -11.68
CA ALA A 61 -10.56 8.18 -12.87
C ALA A 61 -11.44 6.97 -13.26
N GLY A 62 -12.51 6.68 -12.52
CA GLY A 62 -13.45 5.61 -12.80
C GLY A 62 -13.10 4.26 -12.17
N ALA A 63 -12.28 4.24 -11.11
CA ALA A 63 -12.05 3.04 -10.33
C ALA A 63 -13.30 2.63 -9.54
N ASP A 64 -13.50 1.33 -9.37
CA ASP A 64 -14.56 0.73 -8.53
C ASP A 64 -14.01 -0.20 -7.44
N GLY A 65 -12.69 -0.28 -7.34
CA GLY A 65 -12.00 -1.06 -6.33
C GLY A 65 -10.53 -0.69 -6.21
N ILE A 66 -9.89 -1.23 -5.18
CA ILE A 66 -8.45 -1.11 -4.96
C ILE A 66 -7.91 -2.51 -4.69
N ARG A 67 -6.83 -2.85 -5.40
CA ARG A 67 -6.03 -4.04 -5.12
C ARG A 67 -4.82 -3.65 -4.29
N LEU A 68 -4.54 -4.43 -3.25
CA LEU A 68 -3.32 -4.31 -2.46
C LEU A 68 -2.35 -5.41 -2.90
N TYR A 69 -1.20 -5.01 -3.43
CA TYR A 69 -0.09 -5.91 -3.72
C TYR A 69 0.89 -5.92 -2.55
N PHE A 70 1.41 -7.10 -2.19
CA PHE A 70 2.58 -7.18 -1.32
C PHE A 70 3.83 -6.93 -2.16
N GLY A 71 4.66 -5.97 -1.73
CA GLY A 71 5.87 -5.56 -2.41
C GLY A 71 7.10 -5.69 -1.53
N VAL A 72 8.27 -5.50 -2.13
CA VAL A 72 9.56 -5.37 -1.44
C VAL A 72 10.28 -4.19 -2.05
N TYR A 73 10.80 -3.28 -1.23
CA TYR A 73 11.55 -2.14 -1.74
C TYR A 73 12.86 -2.61 -2.38
N PRO A 74 13.20 -2.14 -3.60
CA PRO A 74 14.43 -2.53 -4.26
C PRO A 74 15.62 -1.86 -3.58
N SER A 75 16.81 -2.45 -3.77
CA SER A 75 18.09 -1.87 -3.34
C SER A 75 18.43 -0.56 -4.05
N SER A 76 17.87 -0.35 -5.23
CA SER A 76 18.06 0.85 -6.04
C SER A 76 17.12 2.00 -5.71
N LEU A 77 16.27 1.90 -4.66
CA LEU A 77 15.38 2.99 -4.27
C LEU A 77 16.18 4.12 -3.59
N PRO A 78 16.34 5.29 -4.22
CA PRO A 78 17.28 6.32 -3.76
C PRO A 78 16.80 7.06 -2.51
N GLU A 79 15.49 7.06 -2.24
CA GLU A 79 14.87 7.93 -1.26
C GLU A 79 15.06 7.46 0.20
N ASN A 80 15.27 6.16 0.43
CA ASN A 80 15.45 5.65 1.78
C ASN A 80 16.15 4.28 1.87
N ILE A 81 17.46 4.29 2.09
CA ILE A 81 18.28 3.08 2.30
C ILE A 81 17.77 2.19 3.45
N LEU A 82 17.05 2.76 4.43
CA LEU A 82 16.50 1.97 5.54
C LEU A 82 15.38 1.03 5.08
N LEU A 83 14.74 1.33 3.95
CA LEU A 83 13.63 0.56 3.41
C LEU A 83 14.06 -0.62 2.54
N GLU A 84 15.28 -0.61 2.04
CA GLU A 84 15.81 -1.65 1.14
C GLU A 84 15.50 -3.07 1.64
N GLY A 85 14.92 -3.88 0.77
CA GLY A 85 14.61 -5.29 1.03
C GLY A 85 13.48 -5.53 2.04
N ARG A 86 12.91 -4.48 2.63
CA ARG A 86 11.74 -4.61 3.50
C ARG A 86 10.48 -4.78 2.69
N GLN A 87 9.55 -5.55 3.24
CA GLN A 87 8.22 -5.68 2.70
C GLN A 87 7.45 -4.35 2.78
N THR A 88 6.51 -4.18 1.86
CA THR A 88 5.57 -3.06 1.80
C THR A 88 4.26 -3.51 1.16
N VAL A 89 3.31 -2.59 1.05
CA VAL A 89 2.11 -2.76 0.23
C VAL A 89 2.01 -1.66 -0.81
N VAL A 90 1.43 -1.97 -1.96
CA VAL A 90 1.11 -1.02 -3.03
C VAL A 90 -0.38 -1.08 -3.29
N PHE A 91 -1.05 0.06 -3.15
CA PHE A 91 -2.44 0.25 -3.49
C PHE A 91 -2.49 0.53 -4.99
N VAL A 92 -3.34 -0.19 -5.72
CA VAL A 92 -3.55 0.00 -7.16
C VAL A 92 -5.04 0.11 -7.42
N ALA A 93 -5.47 1.20 -8.05
CA ALA A 93 -6.85 1.40 -8.43
C ALA A 93 -7.25 0.35 -9.47
N THR A 94 -8.45 -0.19 -9.36
CA THR A 94 -8.98 -1.19 -10.29
C THR A 94 -10.34 -0.80 -10.81
N GLN A 95 -10.67 -1.31 -12.00
CA GLN A 95 -12.00 -1.23 -12.58
C GLN A 95 -12.46 -2.63 -12.99
N GLN A 96 -13.70 -2.99 -12.64
CA GLN A 96 -14.34 -4.21 -13.13
C GLN A 96 -14.59 -4.12 -14.62
N LYS A 97 -14.11 -5.13 -15.34
CA LYS A 97 -14.38 -5.30 -16.76
C LYS A 97 -14.97 -6.68 -16.98
N THR A 98 -16.08 -6.74 -17.70
CA THR A 98 -16.69 -7.98 -18.15
C THR A 98 -16.15 -8.27 -19.55
N SER A 99 -15.49 -9.41 -19.73
CA SER A 99 -15.05 -9.86 -21.05
C SER A 99 -16.25 -10.22 -21.94
N GLU A 100 -15.99 -10.39 -23.23
CA GLU A 100 -16.96 -10.94 -24.20
C GLU A 100 -17.47 -12.34 -23.81
N THR A 101 -16.66 -13.09 -23.05
CA THR A 101 -17.04 -14.40 -22.49
C THR A 101 -17.86 -14.32 -21.21
N GLY A 102 -18.24 -13.12 -20.76
CA GLY A 102 -19.04 -12.89 -19.56
C GLY A 102 -18.26 -12.99 -18.24
N LYS A 103 -16.92 -13.11 -18.28
CA LYS A 103 -16.08 -13.18 -17.09
C LYS A 103 -15.79 -11.76 -16.59
N THR A 104 -16.20 -11.46 -15.36
CA THR A 104 -15.86 -10.20 -14.69
C THR A 104 -14.48 -10.31 -14.03
N GLU A 105 -13.60 -9.35 -14.32
CA GLU A 105 -12.26 -9.25 -13.73
C GLU A 105 -12.01 -7.84 -13.21
N ASN A 106 -11.42 -7.71 -12.02
CA ASN A 106 -10.94 -6.42 -11.52
C ASN A 106 -9.59 -6.12 -12.19
N LYS A 107 -9.55 -5.25 -13.19
CA LYS A 107 -8.32 -4.88 -13.92
C LYS A 107 -7.67 -3.66 -13.28
N ASP A 108 -6.35 -3.63 -13.24
CA ASP A 108 -5.62 -2.43 -12.83
C ASP A 108 -5.98 -1.27 -13.77
N LEU A 109 -6.22 -0.10 -13.19
CA LEU A 109 -6.67 1.09 -13.90
C LEU A 109 -5.46 1.91 -14.35
N TYR A 110 -5.38 2.14 -15.66
CA TYR A 110 -4.36 2.98 -16.28
C TYR A 110 -5.01 4.24 -16.84
N VAL A 111 -4.38 5.39 -16.61
CA VAL A 111 -4.75 6.67 -17.22
C VAL A 111 -3.73 7.06 -18.29
N SER A 112 -4.20 7.69 -19.35
CA SER A 112 -3.32 8.21 -20.39
C SER A 112 -2.61 9.47 -19.91
N THR A 113 -1.28 9.45 -19.92
CA THR A 113 -0.45 10.64 -19.66
C THR A 113 0.36 10.97 -20.92
N PRO A 114 0.97 12.17 -21.01
CA PRO A 114 1.89 12.51 -22.10
C PRO A 114 3.10 11.56 -22.24
N LYS A 115 3.47 10.84 -21.17
CA LYS A 115 4.59 9.88 -21.16
C LYS A 115 4.14 8.43 -21.45
N GLY A 116 2.84 8.20 -21.62
CA GLY A 116 2.25 6.89 -21.81
C GLY A 116 1.21 6.55 -20.74
N PRO A 117 0.63 5.34 -20.79
CA PRO A 117 -0.31 4.90 -19.77
C PRO A 117 0.40 4.73 -18.43
N GLU A 118 -0.15 5.33 -17.37
CA GLU A 118 0.34 5.18 -16.00
C GLU A 118 -0.75 4.61 -15.10
N VAL A 119 -0.35 3.77 -14.15
CA VAL A 119 -1.27 3.18 -13.17
C VAL A 119 -1.55 4.18 -12.06
N ILE A 120 -2.81 4.28 -11.62
CA ILE A 120 -3.14 5.03 -10.41
C ILE A 120 -2.81 4.15 -9.22
N ALA A 121 -1.71 4.46 -8.55
CA ALA A 121 -1.18 3.68 -7.45
C ALA A 121 -0.67 4.55 -6.30
N PHE A 122 -0.64 3.97 -5.10
CA PHE A 122 -0.18 4.63 -3.89
C PHE A 122 0.57 3.67 -2.97
N ASN A 123 1.77 4.08 -2.56
CA ASN A 123 2.67 3.30 -1.70
C ASN A 123 3.37 4.18 -0.67
N TRP A 124 3.09 5.49 -0.67
CA TRP A 124 3.77 6.44 0.20
C TRP A 124 3.28 6.31 1.64
N ALA A 125 4.04 5.59 2.46
CA ALA A 125 3.60 5.12 3.75
C ALA A 125 4.72 5.13 4.77
N LEU A 126 4.37 5.01 6.06
CA LEU A 126 5.31 4.85 7.15
C LEU A 126 5.42 3.38 7.57
N PRO A 127 6.42 2.63 7.09
CA PRO A 127 6.66 1.26 7.52
C PRO A 127 7.19 1.20 8.94
N CYS A 128 6.73 0.20 9.68
CA CYS A 128 7.02 -0.03 11.08
C CYS A 128 7.35 -1.51 11.30
N PRO A 129 8.60 -1.85 11.65
CA PRO A 129 9.83 -1.03 11.63
C PRO A 129 10.24 -0.55 10.23
N PRO A 130 11.07 0.52 10.09
CA PRO A 130 11.81 1.21 11.15
C PRO A 130 11.07 2.40 11.78
N GLY A 131 10.02 2.94 11.16
CA GLY A 131 9.44 4.24 11.55
C GLY A 131 8.83 4.31 12.96
N CYS A 132 8.45 3.19 13.55
CA CYS A 132 7.84 3.12 14.88
C CYS A 132 8.78 2.66 16.00
N ILE A 133 9.96 2.15 15.64
CA ILE A 133 10.98 1.82 16.62
C ILE A 133 11.83 3.08 16.70
N GLY A 134 11.55 3.90 17.71
CA GLY A 134 12.25 5.16 17.89
C GLY A 134 13.75 4.97 17.73
N GLN A 135 14.31 5.45 16.62
CA GLN A 135 15.73 5.71 16.57
C GLN A 135 15.92 6.97 17.39
N GLY A 136 16.60 6.86 18.53
CA GLY A 136 17.13 8.05 19.18
C GLY A 136 17.89 8.85 18.13
N THR A 137 17.43 10.08 17.86
CA THR A 137 18.12 11.16 17.13
C THR A 137 18.66 10.77 15.72
N THR A 138 18.23 11.31 14.58
CA THR A 138 18.47 12.70 14.13
C THR A 138 17.95 12.84 12.67
N THR A 139 17.01 13.75 12.42
CA THR A 139 16.98 14.69 11.26
C THR A 139 17.00 14.19 9.79
N GLN A 140 16.59 12.97 9.43
CA GLN A 140 16.45 12.61 7.99
C GLN A 140 15.01 12.50 7.46
N GLN A 141 14.02 12.20 8.30
CA GLN A 141 12.62 12.08 7.85
C GLN A 141 11.99 13.41 7.42
N GLN A 142 12.51 14.55 7.87
CA GLN A 142 12.01 15.88 7.48
C GLN A 142 12.51 16.36 6.11
N ILE A 143 13.54 15.72 5.54
CA ILE A 143 14.12 16.17 4.26
C ILE A 143 13.28 15.65 3.08
N VAL A 144 12.83 14.39 3.14
CA VAL A 144 12.07 13.76 2.04
C VAL A 144 10.68 14.37 1.87
N GLN A 145 10.02 14.80 2.96
CA GLN A 145 8.70 15.45 2.86
C GLN A 145 8.73 16.84 2.20
N LYS A 146 9.87 17.53 2.17
CA LYS A 146 9.98 18.85 1.53
C LYS A 146 10.17 18.78 0.02
N GLU A 147 10.74 17.69 -0.50
CA GLU A 147 11.00 17.55 -1.94
C GLU A 147 9.78 17.01 -2.70
N ALA A 148 8.90 16.23 -2.05
CA ALA A 148 7.70 15.67 -2.67
C ALA A 148 6.56 16.69 -2.95
N ILE A 149 6.63 17.91 -2.40
CA ILE A 149 5.60 18.95 -2.57
C ILE A 149 5.91 19.89 -3.76
N THR A 150 7.01 19.68 -4.47
CA THR A 150 7.36 20.50 -5.66
C THR A 150 7.42 19.65 -6.92
N ILE A 151 6.24 19.20 -7.41
CA ILE A 151 5.97 18.92 -8.84
C ILE A 151 4.57 19.44 -9.15
#